data_AF-A0A1F6SSJ8-F1
#
_entry.id   AF-A0A1F6SSJ8-F1
#
_cell.length_a   1.000
_cell.length_b   1.000
_cell.length_c   1.000
_cell.angle_alpha   90.00
_cell.angle_beta   90.00
_cell.angle_gamma   90.00
#
_symmetry.space_group_name_H-M   'P 1'
#
loop_
_entity.id
_entity.type
_entity.pdbx_description
1 polymer ?
#
loop_
_entity_poly.entity_id
_entity_poly.type
_entity_poly.pdbx_seq_one_letter_code
_entity_poly.pdbx_strand_id
1 'polypeptide(L)'
;MESQNKKCQFCGEEIMAEAKKCKHCGEWLEEGHQLVKNSKSKVVAFLLAWILGGLGAHKFYLGKSGQGILYLIFCWTFIPSFIAFFEGIIYLTKSDADFAKLYSGVSEPKLDNEKPKKKSYKLVIILLGV
;
A
#
# COMPACT_ATOMS: atom_id res chain seq x y z
N MET A 1 -8.78 7.27 -33.02
CA MET A 1 -7.83 6.32 -32.41
C MET A 1 -6.46 6.97 -32.54
N GLU A 2 -5.95 7.52 -31.45
CA GLU A 2 -4.69 8.27 -31.48
C GLU A 2 -3.52 7.28 -31.49
N SER A 3 -2.86 7.15 -32.63
CA SER A 3 -1.74 6.23 -32.85
C SER A 3 -0.46 6.81 -32.23
N GLN A 4 -0.29 6.63 -30.92
CA GLN A 4 0.92 7.05 -30.22
C GLN A 4 2.08 6.08 -30.55
N ASN A 5 3.25 6.62 -30.89
CA ASN A 5 4.47 5.84 -31.12
C ASN A 5 5.35 5.84 -29.85
N LYS A 6 6.11 4.78 -29.64
CA LYS A 6 7.12 4.69 -28.57
C LYS A 6 8.44 4.22 -29.17
N LYS A 7 9.57 4.60 -28.55
CA LYS A 7 10.87 4.08 -28.96
C LYS A 7 11.11 2.70 -28.36
N CYS A 8 11.66 1.80 -29.16
CA CYS A 8 12.11 0.49 -28.70
C CYS A 8 13.29 0.67 -27.73
N GLN A 9 13.18 0.11 -26.52
CA GLN A 9 14.21 0.16 -25.48
C GLN A 9 15.48 -0.63 -25.81
N PHE A 10 15.44 -1.52 -26.80
CA PHE A 10 16.59 -2.33 -27.21
C PHE A 10 17.34 -1.76 -28.42
N CYS A 11 16.64 -1.17 -29.39
CA CYS A 11 17.24 -0.70 -30.65
C CYS A 11 17.04 0.79 -30.95
N GLY A 12 16.26 1.52 -30.15
CA GLY A 12 16.05 2.96 -30.30
C GLY A 12 15.09 3.41 -31.40
N GLU A 13 14.65 2.50 -32.25
CA GLU A 13 13.74 2.78 -33.38
C GLU A 13 12.29 3.05 -32.94
N GLU A 14 11.55 3.84 -33.72
CA GLU A 14 10.15 4.15 -33.44
C GLU A 14 9.23 2.99 -33.82
N ILE A 15 8.43 2.54 -32.85
CA ILE A 15 7.48 1.44 -32.98
C ILE A 15 6.12 1.85 -32.42
N MET A 16 5.08 1.11 -32.77
CA MET A 16 3.74 1.38 -32.23
C MET A 16 3.69 1.17 -30.71
N ALA A 17 2.89 1.97 -30.00
CA ALA A 17 2.72 1.84 -28.56
C ALA A 17 2.21 0.45 -28.14
N GLU A 18 1.43 -0.21 -28.99
CA GLU A 18 0.85 -1.55 -28.79
C GLU A 18 1.70 -2.68 -29.40
N ALA A 19 2.92 -2.39 -29.88
CA ALA A 19 3.77 -3.43 -30.46
C ALA A 19 4.28 -4.41 -29.39
N LYS A 20 3.81 -5.67 -29.45
CA LYS A 20 4.30 -6.79 -28.63
C LYS A 20 5.69 -7.27 -29.01
N LYS A 21 6.09 -7.07 -30.27
CA LYS A 21 7.39 -7.48 -30.81
C LYS A 21 7.94 -6.39 -31.71
N CYS A 22 9.21 -6.03 -31.50
CA CYS A 22 9.85 -5.04 -32.35
C CYS A 22 10.15 -5.63 -33.74
N LYS A 23 9.74 -4.95 -34.81
CA LYS A 23 10.01 -5.36 -36.20
C LYS A 23 11.48 -5.15 -36.64
N HIS A 24 12.24 -4.33 -35.91
CA HIS A 24 13.62 -3.99 -36.26
C HIS A 24 14.65 -4.90 -35.56
N CYS A 25 14.56 -5.08 -34.24
CA CYS A 25 15.49 -5.95 -33.50
C CYS A 25 14.95 -7.34 -33.20
N GLY A 26 13.64 -7.58 -33.37
CA GLY A 26 13.02 -8.88 -33.11
C GLY A 26 12.79 -9.19 -31.63
N GLU A 27 13.22 -8.34 -30.70
CA GLU A 27 13.02 -8.52 -29.26
C GLU A 27 11.56 -8.33 -28.87
N TRP A 28 11.11 -9.12 -27.89
CA TRP A 28 9.77 -9.01 -27.34
C TRP A 28 9.69 -7.84 -26.36
N LEU A 29 8.63 -7.06 -26.46
CA LEU A 29 8.40 -5.90 -25.62
C LEU A 29 7.25 -6.24 -24.70
N GLU A 30 7.55 -6.47 -23.42
CA GLU A 30 6.50 -6.69 -22.44
C GLU A 30 5.68 -5.41 -22.32
N GLU A 31 4.40 -5.52 -22.68
CA GLU A 31 3.42 -4.44 -22.59
C GLU A 31 3.31 -4.07 -21.11
N GLY A 32 3.80 -2.87 -20.80
CA GLY A 32 3.94 -2.39 -19.44
C GLY A 32 2.71 -2.69 -18.61
N HIS A 33 2.90 -3.54 -17.61
CA HIS A 33 1.99 -3.63 -16.49
C HIS A 33 1.97 -2.25 -15.86
N GLN A 34 1.00 -1.43 -16.26
CA GLN A 34 0.55 -0.30 -15.46
C GLN A 34 0.07 -0.93 -14.17
N LEU A 35 0.99 -1.05 -13.22
CA LEU A 35 0.69 -1.28 -11.83
C LEU A 35 -0.30 -0.18 -11.49
N VAL A 36 -1.59 -0.50 -11.55
CA VAL A 36 -2.67 0.38 -11.12
C VAL A 36 -2.36 0.64 -9.66
N LYS A 37 -1.62 1.71 -9.42
CA LYS A 37 -1.12 2.08 -8.10
C LYS A 37 -2.33 2.63 -7.38
N ASN A 38 -3.15 1.73 -6.87
CA ASN A 38 -4.23 2.06 -5.94
C ASN A 38 -3.54 2.53 -4.65
N SER A 39 -3.09 3.78 -4.71
CA SER A 39 -2.32 4.44 -3.68
C SER A 39 -3.28 4.75 -2.56
N LYS A 40 -3.46 3.79 -1.64
CA LYS A 40 -4.27 4.01 -0.45
C LYS A 40 -3.74 5.25 0.26
N SER A 41 -4.62 6.22 0.50
CA SER A 41 -4.19 7.50 1.05
C SER A 41 -4.00 7.37 2.56
N LYS A 42 -2.83 7.77 3.07
CA LYS A 42 -2.56 7.78 4.52
C LYS A 42 -3.54 8.66 5.30
N VAL A 43 -3.97 9.77 4.68
CA VAL A 43 -4.96 10.70 5.25
C VAL A 43 -6.32 10.02 5.41
N VAL A 44 -6.71 9.20 4.43
CA VAL A 44 -7.95 8.40 4.50
C VAL A 44 -7.84 7.36 5.61
N ALA A 45 -6.71 6.66 5.72
CA ALA A 45 -6.48 5.72 6.81
C ALA A 45 -6.53 6.40 8.21
N PHE A 46 -5.97 7.60 8.34
CA PHE A 46 -6.08 8.42 9.55
C PHE A 46 -7.52 8.83 9.84
N LEU A 47 -8.24 9.35 8.85
CA LEU A 47 -9.62 9.81 9.02
C LEU A 47 -10.55 8.64 9.41
N LEU A 48 -10.35 7.46 8.82
CA LEU A 48 -11.04 6.24 9.20
C LEU A 48 -10.67 5.79 10.62
N ALA A 49 -9.41 5.96 11.04
CA ALA A 49 -8.99 5.66 12.40
C ALA A 49 -9.57 6.65 13.42
N TRP A 50 -9.79 7.91 13.03
CA TRP A 50 -10.36 8.93 13.89
C TRP A 50 -11.88 8.80 14.05
N ILE A 51 -12.61 8.62 12.95
CA ILE A 51 -14.09 8.59 12.96
C ILE A 51 -14.61 7.18 13.24
N LEU A 52 -13.96 6.14 12.69
CA LEU A 52 -14.37 4.73 12.80
C LEU A 52 -13.29 3.89 13.52
N GLY A 53 -12.53 4.51 14.42
CA GLY A 53 -11.45 3.85 15.17
C GLY A 53 -11.92 2.70 16.04
N GLY A 54 -12.98 2.93 16.82
CA GLY A 54 -13.58 1.90 17.68
C GLY A 54 -14.16 0.71 16.92
N LEU A 55 -14.58 0.91 15.67
CA LEU A 55 -15.08 -0.15 14.79
C LEU A 55 -13.97 -0.90 14.03
N GLY A 56 -12.73 -0.36 14.03
CA GLY A 56 -11.62 -0.95 13.29
C GLY A 56 -11.69 -0.77 11.77
N ALA A 57 -12.48 0.18 11.24
CA ALA A 57 -12.66 0.37 9.79
C ALA A 57 -11.33 0.65 9.06
N HIS A 58 -10.40 1.35 9.70
CA HIS A 58 -9.07 1.58 9.16
C HIS A 58 -8.29 0.28 8.91
N LYS A 59 -8.49 -0.79 9.71
CA LYS A 59 -7.86 -2.10 9.45
C LYS A 59 -8.45 -2.80 8.25
N PHE A 60 -9.77 -2.69 8.06
CA PHE A 60 -10.45 -3.19 6.85
C PHE A 60 -9.97 -2.43 5.60
N TYR A 61 -9.80 -1.11 5.70
CA TYR A 61 -9.24 -0.30 4.62
C TYR A 61 -7.83 -0.75 4.22
N LEU A 62 -7.00 -1.18 5.18
CA LEU A 62 -5.65 -1.69 4.93
C LEU A 62 -5.63 -3.16 4.45
N GLY A 63 -6.78 -3.82 4.29
CA GLY A 63 -6.88 -5.23 3.87
C GLY A 63 -6.59 -6.24 4.99
N LYS A 64 -6.55 -5.80 6.25
CA LYS A 64 -6.33 -6.66 7.43
C LYS A 64 -7.65 -7.01 8.11
N SER A 65 -8.53 -7.71 7.38
CA SER A 65 -9.90 -8.01 7.81
C SER A 65 -9.98 -8.75 9.15
N GLY A 66 -9.02 -9.65 9.44
CA GLY A 66 -8.98 -10.36 10.73
C GLY A 66 -8.78 -9.43 11.93
N GLN A 67 -7.92 -8.41 11.82
CA GLN A 67 -7.74 -7.41 12.89
C GLN A 67 -8.96 -6.49 13.02
N GLY A 68 -9.63 -6.17 11.91
CA GLY A 68 -10.87 -5.41 11.92
C GLY A 68 -12.01 -6.13 12.64
N ILE A 69 -12.18 -7.42 12.40
CA ILE A 69 -13.20 -8.24 13.10
C ILE A 69 -12.92 -8.31 14.59
N LEU A 70 -11.66 -8.44 15.00
CA LEU A 70 -11.27 -8.39 16.41
C LEU A 70 -11.68 -7.05 17.05
N TYR A 71 -11.48 -5.93 16.36
CA TYR A 71 -11.88 -4.61 16.85
C TYR A 71 -13.40 -4.49 16.99
N LEU A 72 -14.19 -5.08 16.06
CA LEU A 72 -15.65 -5.11 16.15
C LEU A 72 -16.14 -5.88 17.39
N ILE A 73 -15.54 -7.03 17.69
CA ILE A 73 -15.91 -7.84 18.85
C ILE A 73 -15.56 -7.11 20.16
N PHE A 74 -14.43 -6.39 20.17
CA PHE A 74 -14.00 -5.62 21.33
C PHE A 74 -14.57 -4.18 21.36
N CYS A 75 -15.45 -3.79 20.44
CA CYS A 75 -15.97 -2.41 20.31
C CYS A 75 -16.63 -1.90 21.61
N TRP A 76 -17.26 -2.78 22.38
CA TRP A 76 -17.91 -2.45 23.66
C TRP A 76 -16.96 -2.06 24.80
N THR A 77 -15.66 -2.36 24.71
CA THR A 77 -14.70 -2.07 25.78
C THR A 77 -14.10 -0.66 25.68
N PHE A 78 -14.41 0.11 24.61
CA PHE A 78 -13.76 1.39 24.25
C PHE A 78 -12.24 1.34 24.03
N ILE A 79 -11.55 0.28 24.46
CA ILE A 79 -10.11 0.02 24.27
C ILE A 79 -9.72 0.13 22.78
N PRO A 80 -10.46 -0.45 21.81
CA PRO A 80 -10.11 -0.33 20.39
C PRO A 80 -10.10 1.11 19.89
N SER A 81 -10.93 1.98 20.48
CA SER A 81 -10.99 3.40 20.11
C SER A 81 -9.73 4.15 20.52
N PHE A 82 -9.20 3.89 21.72
CA PHE A 82 -7.94 4.48 22.18
C PHE A 82 -6.75 4.00 21.36
N ILE A 83 -6.69 2.70 21.05
CA ILE A 83 -5.60 2.14 20.22
C ILE A 83 -5.65 2.73 18.81
N ALA A 84 -6.84 2.81 18.21
CA ALA A 84 -7.03 3.39 16.88
C ALA A 84 -6.64 4.86 16.81
N PHE A 85 -6.88 5.63 17.89
CA PHE A 85 -6.46 7.02 17.98
C PHE A 85 -4.94 7.18 17.86
N PHE A 86 -4.16 6.45 18.69
CA PHE A 86 -2.70 6.48 18.61
C PHE A 86 -2.18 5.92 17.29
N GLU A 87 -2.81 4.88 16.75
CA GLU A 87 -2.43 4.31 15.46
C GLU A 87 -2.67 5.29 14.31
N GLY A 88 -3.76 6.07 14.36
CA GLY A 88 -4.01 7.17 13.44
C GLY A 88 -2.89 8.22 13.47
N ILE A 89 -2.49 8.69 14.66
CA ILE A 89 -1.36 9.64 14.80
C ILE A 89 -0.06 9.05 14.23
N ILE A 90 0.17 7.75 14.43
CA ILE A 90 1.32 7.05 13.83
C ILE A 90 1.23 7.05 12.30
N TYR A 91 0.04 6.89 11.71
CA TYR A 91 -0.11 6.95 10.26
C TYR A 91 0.19 8.34 9.69
N LEU A 92 -0.16 9.42 10.40
CA LEU A 92 0.19 10.78 10.00
C LEU A 92 1.70 11.05 10.06
N THR A 93 2.38 10.50 11.06
CA THR A 93 3.83 10.68 11.23
C THR A 93 4.67 9.81 10.31
N LYS A 94 4.06 8.88 9.56
CA LYS A 94 4.73 8.08 8.53
C LYS A 94 4.82 8.84 7.20
N SER A 95 5.96 8.70 6.52
CA SER A 95 6.11 9.19 5.15
C SER A 95 5.17 8.42 4.20
N ASP A 96 4.70 9.06 3.14
CA ASP A 96 3.82 8.43 2.15
C ASP A 96 4.47 7.21 1.50
N ALA A 97 5.80 7.25 1.32
CA ALA A 97 6.57 6.13 0.80
C ALA A 97 6.58 4.93 1.77
N ASP A 98 6.82 5.16 3.06
CA ASP A 98 6.82 4.10 4.07
C ASP A 98 5.43 3.50 4.27
N PHE A 99 4.40 4.35 4.26
CA PHE A 99 3.02 3.91 4.33
C PHE A 99 2.65 3.04 3.13
N ALA A 100 3.01 3.47 1.93
CA ALA A 100 2.77 2.70 0.72
C ALA A 100 3.49 1.34 0.76
N LYS A 101 4.77 1.28 1.18
CA LYS A 101 5.53 0.02 1.30
C LYS A 101 4.84 -0.99 2.24
N LEU A 102 4.27 -0.54 3.35
CA LEU A 102 3.72 -1.42 4.39
C LEU A 102 2.26 -1.81 4.17
N TYR A 103 1.50 -1.02 3.40
CA TYR A 103 0.03 -1.10 3.38
C TYR A 103 -0.62 -1.09 1.99
N SER A 104 0.12 -0.92 0.88
CA SER A 104 -0.50 -0.83 -0.46
C SER A 104 -0.99 -2.16 -1.04
N GLY A 105 -0.65 -3.32 -0.48
CA GLY A 105 -0.88 -4.60 -1.15
C GLY A 105 -0.15 -4.74 -2.49
N VAL A 106 0.70 -3.77 -2.83
CA VAL A 106 1.57 -3.78 -4.01
C VAL A 106 2.81 -4.58 -3.61
N SER A 107 2.99 -5.74 -4.24
CA SER A 107 4.29 -6.42 -4.24
C SER A 107 5.33 -5.47 -4.84
N GLU A 108 6.31 -5.10 -4.04
CA GLU A 108 7.43 -4.23 -4.42
C GLU A 108 7.99 -4.60 -5.81
N PRO A 109 8.16 -3.66 -6.75
CA PRO A 109 9.27 -3.79 -7.68
C PRO A 109 10.53 -3.65 -6.82
N LYS A 110 11.34 -4.71 -6.82
CA LYS A 110 12.53 -4.91 -5.98
C LYS A 110 13.55 -3.81 -6.24
N LEU A 111 13.41 -2.67 -5.55
CA LEU A 111 14.46 -1.67 -5.42
C LEU A 111 15.33 -2.11 -4.26
N ASP A 112 16.56 -2.43 -4.60
CA ASP A 112 17.55 -3.00 -3.71
C ASP A 112 17.88 -2.06 -2.54
N ASN A 113 18.05 -2.68 -1.37
CA ASN A 113 18.72 -2.11 -0.19
C ASN A 113 17.97 -1.09 0.69
N GLU A 114 16.79 -1.44 1.21
CA GLU A 114 16.40 -0.94 2.54
C GLU A 114 15.63 -2.01 3.32
N LYS A 115 16.29 -2.66 4.31
CA LYS A 115 15.64 -3.63 5.19
C LYS A 115 14.57 -2.91 6.03
N PRO A 116 13.27 -3.24 5.90
CA PRO A 116 12.26 -2.66 6.77
C PRO A 116 12.50 -3.18 8.20
N LYS A 117 12.90 -2.29 9.11
CA LYS A 117 12.93 -2.59 10.55
C LYS A 117 11.51 -2.93 11.00
N LYS A 118 11.27 -4.23 11.21
CA LYS A 118 10.02 -4.78 11.72
C LYS A 118 9.84 -4.27 13.16
N LYS A 119 9.15 -3.15 13.37
CA LYS A 119 8.91 -2.64 14.72
C LYS A 119 7.76 -3.42 15.35
N SER A 120 8.13 -4.31 16.26
CA SER A 120 7.26 -5.25 16.96
C SER A 120 6.38 -4.50 17.97
N TYR A 121 5.20 -4.09 17.53
CA TYR A 121 4.12 -3.55 18.37
C TYR A 121 3.60 -4.55 19.43
N LYS A 122 4.09 -5.79 19.42
CA LYS A 122 3.92 -6.76 20.51
C LYS A 122 4.43 -6.23 21.85
N LEU A 123 5.46 -5.37 21.86
CA LEU A 123 6.04 -4.84 23.09
C LEU A 123 5.13 -3.81 23.79
N VAL A 124 4.35 -3.04 23.03
CA VAL A 124 3.46 -2.01 23.60
C VAL A 124 2.20 -2.64 24.20
N ILE A 125 1.72 -3.75 23.61
CA ILE A 125 0.56 -4.50 24.13
C ILE A 125 0.93 -5.23 25.42
N ILE A 126 2.13 -5.84 25.49
CA ILE A 126 2.63 -6.53 26.69
C ILE A 126 2.91 -5.56 27.85
N LEU A 127 3.32 -4.32 27.57
CA LEU A 127 3.60 -3.30 28.61
C LEU A 127 2.35 -2.62 29.18
N LEU A 128 1.19 -2.73 28.51
CA LEU A 128 -0.08 -2.17 28.99
C LEU A 128 -0.90 -3.16 29.84
N GLY A 129 -0.37 -4.37 30.10
CA GLY A 129 -0.97 -5.32 31.03
C GLY A 129 -2.29 -5.93 30.56
N VAL A 130 -2.51 -6.03 29.24
CA VAL A 130 -3.61 -6.81 28.63
C VAL A 130 -3.12 -8.19 28.22
#